data_AF-A0A2T3KZ24-F1
#
_entry.id   AF-A0A2T3KZ24-F1
#
_cell.length_a   1.000
_cell.length_b   1.000
_cell.length_c   1.000
_cell.angle_alpha   90.00
_cell.angle_beta   90.00
_cell.angle_gamma   90.00
#
_symmetry.space_group_name_H-M   'P 1'
#
loop_
_entity.id
_entity.type
_entity.pdbx_description
1 polymer ?
#
loop_
_entity_poly.entity_id
_entity_poly.type
_entity_poly.pdbx_seq_one_letter_code
_entity_poly.pdbx_strand_id
1 'polypeptide(L)'
;MEQYILDKMIESNSLLIDIVMILLQLIIEMKSAGQLFYISIPVAILVSICVVWLIKIIVKNVNKSYDLGVGFAISSFFSFITTFSAVLFLFSLQFTEPVVKAVIKGWEVSLMANSDWRDKTFREAYENVADLKTEDGRQIENFNGSPHPDTGGSTIPTHSEKAKLVATNTYLIAAENNFEKTVPLLNWILTAKSGTAESDILNDMKLHFSKNNSTYQVDNAYKIASDRISKALLEQSGRIIIVGSIFVFVTWLLIQIIVIGLISWIALRSIKENFGAFKAV
;
A
#
# COMPACT_ATOMS: atom_id res chain seq x y z
N MET A 1 -5.31 16.65 11.94
CA MET A 1 -6.13 15.69 11.16
C MET A 1 -5.23 14.60 10.59
N GLU A 2 -4.09 14.92 9.96
CA GLU A 2 -3.08 13.95 9.49
C GLU A 2 -2.64 12.95 10.58
N GLN A 3 -2.32 13.42 11.78
CA GLN A 3 -1.87 12.56 12.88
C GLN A 3 -2.94 11.56 13.35
N TYR A 4 -4.20 12.01 13.41
CA TYR A 4 -5.35 11.15 13.76
C TYR A 4 -5.63 10.08 12.70
N ILE A 5 -5.41 10.39 11.42
CA ILE A 5 -5.58 9.44 10.31
C ILE A 5 -4.42 8.42 10.32
N LEU A 6 -3.20 8.85 10.65
CA LEU A 6 -2.06 7.94 10.83
C LEU A 6 -2.29 6.97 12.01
N ASP A 7 -2.72 7.47 13.17
CA ASP A 7 -2.99 6.63 14.34
C ASP A 7 -4.10 5.61 14.05
N LYS A 8 -5.18 6.04 13.36
CA LYS A 8 -6.28 5.15 12.95
C LYS A 8 -5.89 4.12 11.88
N MET A 9 -4.97 4.45 10.96
CA MET A 9 -4.43 3.48 10.00
C MET A 9 -3.57 2.42 10.67
N ILE A 10 -2.87 2.77 11.75
CA ILE A 10 -2.00 1.84 12.48
C ILE A 10 -2.84 0.91 13.39
N GLU A 11 -3.98 1.37 13.92
CA GLU A 11 -4.84 0.59 14.81
C GLU A 11 -5.95 -0.23 14.10
N SER A 12 -6.18 -0.01 12.81
CA SER A 12 -7.27 -0.65 12.07
C SER A 12 -6.93 -2.11 11.71
N ASN A 13 -7.71 -3.05 12.25
CA ASN A 13 -7.65 -4.46 11.85
C ASN A 13 -8.43 -4.77 10.55
N SER A 14 -8.93 -3.75 9.84
CA SER A 14 -9.79 -3.94 8.67
C SER A 14 -9.16 -3.33 7.41
N LEU A 15 -8.72 -4.19 6.51
CA LEU A 15 -8.18 -3.83 5.19
C LEU A 15 -9.10 -2.87 4.43
N LEU A 16 -10.43 -3.01 4.56
CA LEU A 16 -11.40 -2.14 3.90
C LEU A 16 -11.35 -0.70 4.45
N ILE A 17 -11.22 -0.56 5.77
CA ILE A 17 -11.10 0.76 6.41
C ILE A 17 -9.80 1.43 5.96
N ASP A 18 -8.70 0.68 5.87
CA ASP A 18 -7.40 1.20 5.44
C ASP A 18 -7.46 1.70 4.00
N ILE A 19 -8.10 0.94 3.09
CA ILE A 19 -8.33 1.36 1.70
C ILE A 19 -9.13 2.66 1.67
N VAL A 20 -10.24 2.73 2.40
CA VAL A 20 -11.09 3.94 2.42
C VAL A 20 -10.33 5.14 2.96
N MET A 21 -9.53 4.96 4.01
CA MET A 21 -8.72 6.03 4.59
C MET A 21 -7.63 6.51 3.63
N ILE A 22 -6.94 5.61 2.95
CA ILE A 22 -5.95 5.96 1.92
C ILE A 22 -6.62 6.75 0.79
N LEU A 23 -7.78 6.30 0.30
CA LEU A 23 -8.53 6.98 -0.76
C LEU A 23 -8.97 8.39 -0.32
N LEU A 24 -9.42 8.56 0.92
CA LEU A 24 -9.77 9.87 1.46
C LEU A 24 -8.55 10.77 1.58
N GLN A 25 -7.42 10.25 2.05
CA GLN A 25 -6.17 11.01 2.14
C GLN A 25 -5.72 11.49 0.76
N LEU A 26 -5.81 10.64 -0.28
CA LEU A 26 -5.49 11.03 -1.66
C LEU A 26 -6.37 12.17 -2.16
N ILE A 27 -7.66 12.18 -1.81
CA ILE A 27 -8.57 13.29 -2.17
C ILE A 27 -8.20 14.57 -1.40
N ILE A 28 -7.82 14.46 -0.13
CA ILE A 28 -7.38 15.60 0.69
C ILE A 28 -6.09 16.20 0.11
N GLU A 29 -5.12 15.38 -0.29
CA GLU A 29 -3.89 15.84 -0.96
C GLU A 29 -4.18 16.44 -2.34
N MET A 30 -5.11 15.85 -3.09
CA MET A 30 -5.55 16.44 -4.36
C MET A 30 -6.15 17.83 -4.15
N LYS A 31 -6.94 18.02 -3.09
CA LYS A 31 -7.51 19.32 -2.72
C LYS A 31 -6.43 20.33 -2.31
N SER A 32 -5.39 19.90 -1.58
CA SER A 32 -4.29 20.78 -1.16
C SER A 32 -3.48 21.29 -2.36
N ALA A 33 -3.35 20.49 -3.42
CA ALA A 33 -2.70 20.87 -4.67
C ALA A 33 -3.52 21.81 -5.58
N GLY A 34 -4.79 22.05 -5.25
CA GLY A 34 -5.64 23.09 -5.86
C GLY A 34 -6.09 22.80 -7.30
N GLN A 35 -5.23 23.05 -8.29
CA GLN A 35 -5.64 23.12 -9.70
C GLN A 35 -6.23 21.80 -10.24
N LEU A 36 -5.60 20.67 -9.93
CA LEU A 36 -6.06 19.36 -10.41
C LEU A 36 -7.41 18.95 -9.81
N PHE A 37 -7.68 19.30 -8.56
CA PHE A 37 -8.97 19.05 -7.92
C PHE A 37 -10.12 19.74 -8.68
N TYR A 38 -9.96 21.03 -8.98
CA TYR A 38 -10.99 21.80 -9.68
C TYR A 38 -11.22 21.35 -11.12
N ILE A 39 -10.20 20.80 -11.79
CA ILE A 39 -10.32 20.21 -13.13
C ILE A 39 -10.97 18.82 -13.07
N SER A 40 -10.66 18.03 -12.05
CA SER A 40 -11.16 16.66 -11.91
C SER A 40 -12.67 16.59 -11.74
N ILE A 41 -13.29 17.56 -11.05
CA ILE A 41 -14.74 17.61 -10.82
C ILE A 41 -15.54 17.74 -12.13
N PRO A 42 -15.34 18.75 -12.98
CA PRO A 42 -16.09 18.88 -14.23
C PRO A 42 -15.81 17.71 -15.18
N VAL A 43 -14.58 17.18 -15.20
CA VAL A 43 -14.25 15.96 -15.97
C VAL A 43 -15.05 14.77 -15.47
N ALA A 44 -15.10 14.54 -14.15
CA ALA A 44 -15.88 13.47 -13.54
C ALA A 44 -17.37 13.60 -13.83
N ILE A 45 -17.93 14.81 -13.79
CA ILE A 45 -19.34 15.07 -14.15
C ILE A 45 -19.59 14.74 -15.62
N LEU A 46 -18.76 15.25 -16.54
CA LEU A 46 -18.92 15.02 -17.98
C LEU A 46 -18.85 13.53 -18.34
N VAL A 47 -17.85 12.81 -17.81
CA VAL A 47 -17.71 11.37 -18.04
C VAL A 47 -18.91 10.61 -17.47
N SER A 48 -19.38 10.97 -16.28
CA SER A 48 -20.55 10.32 -15.66
C SER A 48 -21.84 10.54 -16.45
N ILE A 49 -22.05 11.75 -16.98
CA ILE A 49 -23.18 12.04 -17.88
C ILE A 49 -23.08 11.19 -19.16
N CYS A 50 -21.89 11.12 -19.77
CA CYS A 50 -21.66 10.30 -20.96
C CYS A 50 -21.96 8.81 -20.72
N VAL A 51 -21.55 8.26 -19.57
CA VAL A 51 -21.84 6.86 -19.21
C VAL A 51 -23.34 6.62 -19.05
N VAL A 52 -24.05 7.48 -18.31
CA VAL A 52 -25.52 7.36 -18.17
C VAL A 52 -26.23 7.50 -19.52
N TRP A 53 -25.75 8.39 -20.39
CA TRP A 53 -26.26 8.53 -21.75
C TRP A 53 -26.04 7.26 -22.59
N LEU A 54 -24.88 6.61 -22.49
CA LEU A 54 -24.61 5.32 -23.14
C LEU A 54 -25.54 4.22 -22.63
N ILE A 55 -25.77 4.14 -21.31
CA ILE A 55 -26.73 3.20 -20.72
C ILE A 55 -28.12 3.42 -21.30
N LYS A 56 -28.58 4.67 -21.42
CA LYS A 56 -29.86 5.01 -22.06
C LYS A 56 -29.95 4.49 -23.49
N ILE A 57 -28.89 4.62 -24.28
CA ILE A 57 -28.85 4.11 -25.66
C ILE A 57 -28.94 2.58 -25.68
N ILE A 58 -28.15 1.89 -24.84
CA ILE A 58 -28.15 0.42 -24.74
C ILE A 58 -29.57 -0.08 -24.42
N VAL A 59 -30.21 0.52 -23.42
CA VAL A 59 -31.56 0.11 -22.99
C VAL A 59 -32.59 0.34 -24.08
N LYS A 60 -32.54 1.47 -24.79
CA LYS A 60 -33.44 1.74 -25.93
C LYS A 60 -33.21 0.78 -27.10
N ASN A 61 -31.97 0.33 -27.32
CA ASN A 61 -31.68 -0.68 -28.32
C ASN A 61 -32.24 -2.06 -27.95
N VAL A 62 -32.25 -2.40 -26.66
CA VAL A 62 -32.86 -3.65 -26.16
C VAL A 62 -34.39 -3.59 -26.25
N ASN A 63 -35.01 -2.46 -25.90
CA ASN A 63 -36.45 -2.28 -25.97
C ASN A 63 -36.82 -0.84 -26.37
N LYS A 64 -37.21 -0.65 -27.64
CA LYS A 64 -37.61 0.66 -28.18
C LYS A 64 -38.83 1.28 -27.49
N SER A 65 -39.66 0.45 -26.87
CA SER A 65 -40.90 0.86 -26.18
C SER A 65 -40.74 0.91 -24.66
N TYR A 66 -39.51 0.77 -24.14
CA TYR A 66 -39.27 0.85 -22.72
C TYR A 66 -39.45 2.29 -22.22
N ASP A 67 -40.45 2.47 -21.37
CA ASP A 67 -40.62 3.73 -20.65
C ASP A 67 -39.61 3.81 -19.50
N LEU A 68 -38.98 4.97 -19.34
CA LEU A 68 -37.88 5.17 -18.38
C LEU A 68 -38.44 5.29 -16.96
N GLY A 69 -38.81 4.15 -16.38
CA GLY A 69 -39.39 4.07 -15.03
C GLY A 69 -38.37 4.25 -13.89
N VAL A 70 -38.86 4.11 -12.66
CA VAL A 70 -38.07 4.29 -11.41
C VAL A 70 -36.81 3.43 -11.37
N GLY A 71 -36.87 2.19 -11.89
CA GLY A 71 -35.71 1.29 -11.94
C GLY A 71 -34.57 1.81 -12.83
N PHE A 72 -34.89 2.55 -13.90
CA PHE A 72 -33.86 3.21 -14.71
C PHE A 72 -33.24 4.39 -13.96
N ALA A 73 -34.04 5.19 -13.26
CA ALA A 73 -33.56 6.35 -12.52
C ALA A 73 -32.59 5.96 -11.39
N ILE A 74 -32.96 4.95 -10.58
CA ILE A 74 -32.13 4.44 -9.48
C ILE A 74 -30.80 3.89 -10.01
N SER A 75 -30.85 3.03 -11.01
CA SER A 75 -29.65 2.42 -11.59
C SER A 75 -28.74 3.46 -12.30
N SER A 76 -29.33 4.45 -12.97
CA SER A 76 -28.57 5.57 -13.55
C SER A 76 -27.89 6.43 -12.50
N PHE A 77 -28.55 6.67 -11.37
CA PHE A 77 -27.97 7.40 -10.24
C PHE A 77 -26.76 6.67 -9.65
N PHE A 78 -26.86 5.35 -9.45
CA PHE A 78 -25.71 4.55 -8.99
C PHE A 78 -24.58 4.52 -10.01
N SER A 79 -24.88 4.37 -11.30
CA SER A 79 -23.88 4.46 -12.37
C SER A 79 -23.16 5.81 -12.37
N PHE A 80 -23.92 6.90 -12.20
CA PHE A 80 -23.38 8.25 -12.12
C PHE A 80 -22.41 8.39 -10.94
N ILE A 81 -22.86 8.06 -9.72
CA ILE A 81 -22.02 8.19 -8.51
C ILE A 81 -20.77 7.33 -8.63
N THR A 82 -20.90 6.09 -9.05
CA THR A 82 -19.77 5.16 -9.15
C THR A 82 -18.76 5.60 -10.19
N THR A 83 -19.21 6.14 -11.34
CA THR A 83 -18.34 6.72 -12.36
C THR A 83 -17.67 8.00 -11.87
N PHE A 84 -18.43 8.87 -11.21
CA PHE A 84 -17.93 10.12 -10.64
C PHE A 84 -16.81 9.84 -9.63
N SER A 85 -17.06 8.92 -8.68
CA SER A 85 -16.07 8.48 -7.71
C SER A 85 -14.86 7.83 -8.36
N ALA A 86 -15.05 6.94 -9.35
CA ALA A 86 -13.95 6.28 -10.04
C ALA A 86 -13.02 7.28 -10.75
N VAL A 87 -13.59 8.28 -11.44
CA VAL A 87 -12.79 9.34 -12.10
C VAL A 87 -12.03 10.16 -11.06
N LEU A 88 -12.68 10.59 -9.97
CA LEU A 88 -11.98 11.32 -8.91
C LEU A 88 -10.84 10.49 -8.30
N PHE A 89 -11.06 9.20 -8.09
CA PHE A 89 -10.02 8.32 -7.56
C PHE A 89 -8.84 8.19 -8.53
N LEU A 90 -9.09 8.01 -9.83
CA LEU A 90 -8.02 7.95 -10.84
C LEU A 90 -7.17 9.22 -10.87
N PHE A 91 -7.78 10.41 -10.75
CA PHE A 91 -7.02 11.66 -10.61
C PHE A 91 -6.26 11.72 -9.29
N SER A 92 -6.87 11.28 -8.19
CA SER A 92 -6.26 11.30 -6.86
C SER A 92 -5.02 10.39 -6.76
N LEU A 93 -4.93 9.33 -7.58
CA LEU A 93 -3.77 8.43 -7.58
C LEU A 93 -2.45 9.14 -7.97
N GLN A 94 -2.49 10.31 -8.60
CA GLN A 94 -1.27 11.10 -8.86
C GLN A 94 -0.62 11.59 -7.56
N PHE A 95 -1.39 11.67 -6.46
CA PHE A 95 -0.92 12.04 -5.13
C PHE A 95 -0.50 10.83 -4.28
N THR A 96 -0.34 9.66 -4.90
CA THR A 96 0.09 8.46 -4.19
C THR A 96 1.48 8.59 -3.60
N GLU A 97 2.42 9.22 -4.31
CA GLU A 97 3.80 9.39 -3.82
C GLU A 97 3.89 10.13 -2.47
N PRO A 98 3.29 11.33 -2.27
CA PRO A 98 3.34 12.01 -0.98
C PRO A 98 2.62 11.23 0.13
N VAL A 99 1.50 10.56 -0.16
CA VAL A 99 0.79 9.73 0.83
C VAL A 99 1.66 8.54 1.26
N VAL A 100 2.30 7.86 0.31
CA VAL A 100 3.20 6.73 0.59
C VAL A 100 4.41 7.18 1.40
N LYS A 101 4.99 8.36 1.09
CA LYS A 101 6.06 8.97 1.92
C LYS A 101 5.61 9.17 3.36
N ALA A 102 4.40 9.70 3.56
CA ALA A 102 3.86 9.93 4.90
C ALA A 102 3.64 8.62 5.67
N VAL A 103 3.07 7.59 5.01
CA VAL A 103 2.84 6.27 5.62
C VAL A 103 4.16 5.58 5.98
N ILE A 104 5.13 5.55 5.06
CA ILE A 104 6.45 4.95 5.29
C ILE A 104 7.17 5.65 6.45
N LYS A 105 7.13 6.98 6.49
CA LYS A 105 7.74 7.75 7.59
C LYS A 105 7.04 7.51 8.92
N GLY A 106 5.70 7.40 8.90
CA GLY A 106 4.92 7.03 10.09
C GLY A 106 5.29 5.65 10.61
N TRP A 107 5.43 4.68 9.71
CA TRP A 107 5.89 3.34 10.04
C TRP A 107 7.32 3.36 10.61
N GLU A 108 8.25 4.09 10.01
CA GLU A 108 9.62 4.21 10.50
C GLU A 108 9.64 4.75 11.94
N VAL A 109 8.88 5.82 12.21
CA VAL A 109 8.78 6.38 13.57
C VAL A 109 8.16 5.39 14.55
N SER A 110 7.12 4.65 14.12
CA SER A 110 6.48 3.60 14.92
C SER A 110 7.44 2.44 15.25
N LEU A 111 8.21 1.99 14.25
CA LEU A 111 9.23 0.97 14.41
C LEU A 111 10.31 1.41 15.41
N MET A 112 10.77 2.66 15.30
CA MET A 112 11.77 3.23 16.21
C MET A 112 11.24 3.36 17.65
N ALA A 113 9.94 3.61 17.83
CA ALA A 113 9.32 3.71 19.15
C ALA A 113 9.05 2.33 19.80
N ASN A 114 9.06 1.25 19.03
CA ASN A 114 8.73 -0.10 19.50
C ASN A 114 9.92 -0.76 20.23
N SER A 115 9.95 -0.65 21.56
CA SER A 115 11.00 -1.27 22.39
C SER A 115 11.06 -2.79 22.24
N ASP A 116 9.90 -3.46 22.20
CA ASP A 116 9.84 -4.92 22.14
C ASP A 116 10.46 -5.45 20.85
N TRP A 117 10.18 -4.78 19.72
CA TRP A 117 10.80 -5.11 18.45
C TRP A 117 12.32 -4.87 18.48
N ARG A 118 12.78 -3.74 19.05
CA ARG A 118 14.22 -3.42 19.14
C ARG A 118 14.96 -4.45 19.97
N ASP A 119 14.45 -4.77 21.16
CA ASP A 119 15.11 -5.68 22.10
C ASP A 119 15.16 -7.12 21.55
N LYS A 120 14.07 -7.56 20.92
CA LYS A 120 14.02 -8.86 20.24
C LYS A 120 14.99 -8.93 19.07
N THR A 121 14.99 -7.91 18.21
CA THR A 121 15.87 -7.88 17.02
C THR A 121 17.34 -7.79 17.41
N PHE A 122 17.66 -7.02 18.45
CA PHE A 122 19.02 -6.93 18.98
C PHE A 122 19.53 -8.27 19.50
N ARG A 123 18.71 -8.99 20.26
CA ARG A 123 19.02 -10.34 20.73
C ARG A 123 19.26 -11.30 19.57
N GLU A 124 18.35 -11.33 18.60
CA GLU A 124 18.47 -12.21 17.44
C GLU A 124 19.73 -11.90 16.62
N ALA A 125 20.06 -10.61 16.45
CA ALA A 125 21.28 -10.20 15.77
C ALA A 125 22.54 -10.59 16.55
N TYR A 126 22.53 -10.49 17.89
CA TYR A 126 23.63 -10.93 18.75
C TYR A 126 23.86 -12.43 18.62
N GLU A 127 22.80 -13.24 18.74
CA GLU A 127 22.85 -14.70 18.63
C GLU A 127 23.35 -15.13 17.24
N ASN A 128 22.81 -14.54 16.17
CA ASN A 128 23.24 -14.85 14.80
C ASN A 128 24.72 -14.53 14.55
N VAL A 129 25.25 -13.47 15.16
CA VAL A 129 26.69 -13.14 15.07
C VAL A 129 27.53 -14.07 15.95
N ALA A 130 27.02 -14.48 17.12
CA ALA A 130 27.72 -15.39 18.04
C ALA A 130 27.84 -16.81 17.47
N ASP A 131 26.88 -17.22 16.64
CA ASP A 131 26.86 -18.50 15.95
C ASP A 131 27.81 -18.57 14.74
N LEU A 132 28.37 -17.43 14.31
CA LEU A 132 29.35 -17.40 13.24
C LEU A 132 30.67 -18.05 13.65
N LYS A 133 31.07 -19.07 12.89
CA LYS A 133 32.30 -19.83 13.09
C LYS A 133 33.22 -19.79 11.88
N THR A 134 34.53 -19.78 12.12
CA THR A 134 35.57 -20.02 11.13
C THR A 134 35.57 -21.50 10.71
N GLU A 135 36.27 -21.85 9.63
CA GLU A 135 36.38 -23.25 9.16
C GLU A 135 36.94 -24.20 10.24
N ASP A 136 37.77 -23.67 11.13
CA ASP A 136 38.33 -24.39 12.30
C ASP A 136 37.35 -24.50 13.49
N GLY A 137 36.10 -24.08 13.34
CA GLY A 137 35.05 -24.15 14.36
C GLY A 137 35.13 -23.10 15.49
N ARG A 138 36.10 -22.19 15.44
CA ARG A 138 36.25 -21.07 16.39
C ARG A 138 35.25 -19.95 16.06
N GLN A 139 34.83 -19.18 17.06
CA GLN A 139 33.99 -18.01 16.82
C GLN A 139 34.76 -16.95 16.01
N ILE A 140 34.08 -16.33 15.05
CA ILE A 140 34.68 -15.27 14.20
C ILE A 140 34.91 -13.99 15.01
N GLU A 141 33.97 -13.63 15.88
CA GLU A 141 34.02 -12.42 16.69
C GLU A 141 34.44 -12.73 18.12
N ASN A 142 35.06 -11.73 18.77
CA ASN A 142 35.39 -11.80 20.19
C ASN A 142 34.30 -11.07 20.99
N PHE A 143 33.58 -11.82 21.83
CA PHE A 143 32.51 -11.30 22.68
C PHE A 143 33.00 -10.83 24.06
N ASN A 144 34.31 -10.87 24.33
CA ASN A 144 34.85 -10.34 25.58
C ASN A 144 34.57 -8.83 25.70
N GLY A 145 33.76 -8.44 26.69
CA GLY A 145 33.31 -7.05 26.88
C GLY A 145 32.00 -6.70 26.18
N SER A 146 31.37 -7.65 25.47
CA SER A 146 30.03 -7.53 24.90
C SER A 146 29.14 -8.66 25.46
N PRO A 147 28.69 -8.56 26.73
CA PRO A 147 27.88 -9.59 27.36
C PRO A 147 26.54 -9.78 26.63
N HIS A 148 25.85 -10.89 26.90
CA HIS A 148 24.57 -11.19 26.26
C HIS A 148 23.52 -10.11 26.63
N PRO A 149 22.57 -9.76 25.73
CA PRO A 149 21.48 -8.84 26.03
C PRO A 149 20.71 -9.16 27.31
N ASP A 150 20.47 -10.45 27.59
CA ASP A 150 19.80 -10.90 28.84
C ASP A 150 20.55 -10.55 30.12
N THR A 151 21.87 -10.36 30.00
CA THR A 151 22.75 -9.98 31.11
C THR A 151 23.04 -8.48 31.14
N GLY A 152 22.29 -7.68 30.36
CA GLY A 152 22.45 -6.22 30.27
C GLY A 152 23.47 -5.75 29.23
N GLY A 153 23.84 -6.61 28.27
CA GLY A 153 24.68 -6.21 27.15
C GLY A 153 23.96 -5.32 26.14
N SER A 154 24.68 -4.36 25.58
CA SER A 154 24.14 -3.37 24.62
C SER A 154 24.95 -3.26 23.33
N THR A 155 25.95 -4.11 23.14
CA THR A 155 26.85 -4.08 21.98
C THR A 155 26.98 -5.44 21.32
N ILE A 156 27.05 -5.45 19.99
CA ILE A 156 27.36 -6.63 19.18
C ILE A 156 28.74 -6.39 18.55
N PRO A 157 29.73 -7.27 18.77
CA PRO A 157 31.01 -7.17 18.08
C PRO A 157 30.82 -7.47 16.59
N THR A 158 31.18 -6.52 15.73
CA THR A 158 31.06 -6.65 14.27
C THR A 158 32.35 -6.21 13.59
N HIS A 159 33.49 -6.82 13.94
CA HIS A 159 34.78 -6.44 13.37
C HIS A 159 35.02 -7.05 11.99
N SER A 160 34.59 -8.30 11.79
CA SER A 160 34.64 -9.00 10.52
C SER A 160 33.53 -8.57 9.55
N GLU A 161 33.79 -8.68 8.25
CA GLU A 161 32.77 -8.42 7.22
C GLU A 161 31.59 -9.39 7.32
N LYS A 162 31.84 -10.65 7.69
CA LYS A 162 30.78 -11.66 7.88
C LYS A 162 29.84 -11.30 9.02
N ALA A 163 30.36 -10.91 10.19
CA ALA A 163 29.54 -10.50 11.33
C ALA A 163 28.72 -9.25 11.02
N LYS A 164 29.35 -8.27 10.37
CA LYS A 164 28.67 -7.06 9.88
C LYS A 164 27.47 -7.43 8.99
N LEU A 165 27.67 -8.28 7.99
CA LEU A 165 26.62 -8.69 7.07
C LEU A 165 25.48 -9.40 7.79
N VAL A 166 25.78 -10.33 8.68
CA VAL A 166 24.77 -11.09 9.43
C VAL A 166 23.97 -10.21 10.38
N ALA A 167 24.62 -9.30 11.11
CA ALA A 167 23.93 -8.34 11.96
C ALA A 167 22.95 -7.49 11.14
N THR A 168 23.43 -6.88 10.06
CA THR A 168 22.59 -6.03 9.21
C THR A 168 21.44 -6.80 8.55
N ASN A 169 21.70 -8.02 8.07
CA ASN A 169 20.67 -8.86 7.47
C ASN A 169 19.58 -9.23 8.49
N THR A 170 19.96 -9.48 9.74
CA THR A 170 18.98 -9.74 10.82
C THR A 170 18.06 -8.55 11.05
N TYR A 171 18.62 -7.33 11.15
CA TYR A 171 17.81 -6.11 11.28
C TYR A 171 16.90 -5.87 10.07
N LEU A 172 17.41 -6.16 8.87
CA LEU A 172 16.64 -5.97 7.65
C LEU A 172 15.45 -6.94 7.60
N ILE A 173 15.69 -8.23 7.83
CA ILE A 173 14.63 -9.25 7.84
C ILE A 173 13.59 -8.92 8.92
N ALA A 174 14.04 -8.50 10.11
CA ALA A 174 13.14 -8.11 11.18
C ALA A 174 12.30 -6.87 10.84
N ALA A 175 12.87 -5.90 10.11
CA ALA A 175 12.16 -4.71 9.64
C ALA A 175 11.17 -5.05 8.51
N GLU A 176 11.54 -5.89 7.56
CA GLU A 176 10.64 -6.39 6.51
C GLU A 176 9.45 -7.14 7.10
N ASN A 177 9.71 -8.04 8.04
CA ASN A 177 8.66 -8.78 8.75
C ASN A 177 7.74 -7.85 9.56
N ASN A 178 8.28 -6.78 10.14
CA ASN A 178 7.47 -5.78 10.83
C ASN A 178 6.61 -4.97 9.84
N PHE A 179 7.19 -4.57 8.71
CA PHE A 179 6.50 -3.86 7.64
C PHE A 179 5.34 -4.69 7.08
N GLU A 180 5.58 -5.97 6.77
CA GLU A 180 4.54 -6.90 6.29
C GLU A 180 3.37 -7.00 7.27
N LYS A 181 3.64 -7.00 8.58
CA LYS A 181 2.60 -7.09 9.60
C LYS A 181 1.84 -5.78 9.82
N THR A 182 2.54 -4.65 9.80
CA THR A 182 2.00 -3.35 10.21
C THR A 182 1.35 -2.60 9.03
N VAL A 183 1.84 -2.82 7.81
CA VAL A 183 1.34 -2.18 6.59
C VAL A 183 1.14 -3.20 5.47
N PRO A 184 0.24 -4.20 5.68
CA PRO A 184 0.09 -5.35 4.79
C PRO A 184 -0.31 -4.96 3.36
N LEU A 185 -1.13 -3.91 3.21
CA LEU A 185 -1.56 -3.44 1.89
C LEU A 185 -0.39 -2.86 1.09
N LEU A 186 0.49 -2.07 1.73
CA LEU A 186 1.68 -1.57 1.06
C LEU A 186 2.63 -2.71 0.75
N ASN A 187 2.84 -3.68 1.65
CA ASN A 187 3.70 -4.84 1.38
C ASN A 187 3.21 -5.70 0.20
N TRP A 188 1.89 -5.84 0.05
CA TRP A 188 1.30 -6.57 -1.08
C TRP A 188 1.59 -5.88 -2.43
N ILE A 189 1.56 -4.54 -2.48
CA ILE A 189 1.76 -3.77 -3.71
C ILE A 189 3.24 -3.48 -3.96
N LEU A 190 3.90 -2.94 -2.95
CA LEU A 190 5.33 -2.69 -2.87
C LEU A 190 5.92 -3.93 -2.23
N THR A 191 6.32 -4.89 -3.06
CA THR A 191 7.00 -6.07 -2.54
C THR A 191 8.20 -5.61 -1.72
N ALA A 192 8.10 -5.65 -0.39
CA ALA A 192 9.18 -5.31 0.53
C ALA A 192 10.18 -6.48 0.59
N LYS A 193 10.59 -6.98 -0.59
CA LYS A 193 11.62 -7.99 -0.71
C LYS A 193 12.93 -7.29 -1.04
N SER A 194 13.87 -7.39 -0.12
CA SER A 194 15.29 -7.08 -0.20
C SER A 194 16.08 -7.77 -1.32
N GLY A 195 15.44 -8.36 -2.33
CA GLY A 195 16.10 -9.14 -3.37
C GLY A 195 17.24 -8.43 -4.10
N THR A 196 17.28 -7.09 -4.07
CA THR A 196 18.41 -6.25 -4.52
C THR A 196 19.06 -5.44 -3.39
N ALA A 197 18.46 -5.40 -2.20
CA ALA A 197 18.95 -4.62 -1.06
C ALA A 197 20.22 -5.21 -0.45
N GLU A 198 20.41 -6.54 -0.51
CA GLU A 198 21.60 -7.19 0.08
C GLU A 198 22.93 -6.68 -0.54
N SER A 199 22.99 -6.53 -1.87
CA SER A 199 24.18 -6.00 -2.56
C SER A 199 24.40 -4.49 -2.31
N ASP A 200 23.31 -3.73 -2.21
CA ASP A 200 23.36 -2.28 -1.99
C ASP A 200 23.72 -1.95 -0.54
N ILE A 201 23.27 -2.77 0.40
CA ILE A 201 23.64 -2.72 1.82
C ILE A 201 25.11 -3.08 1.99
N LEU A 202 25.59 -4.10 1.29
CA LEU A 202 27.02 -4.44 1.25
C LEU A 202 27.88 -3.25 0.77
N ASN A 203 27.45 -2.54 -0.27
CA ASN A 203 28.16 -1.36 -0.77
C ASN A 203 28.08 -0.16 0.18
N ASP A 204 26.92 0.09 0.79
CA ASP A 204 26.74 1.20 1.72
C ASP A 204 27.48 0.98 3.04
N MET A 205 27.50 -0.26 3.54
CA MET A 205 28.31 -0.65 4.68
C MET A 205 29.79 -0.50 4.37
N LYS A 206 30.26 -0.89 3.18
CA LYS A 206 31.63 -0.63 2.75
C LYS A 206 31.96 0.87 2.78
N LEU A 207 31.05 1.73 2.33
CA LEU A 207 31.19 3.20 2.38
C LEU A 207 31.16 3.78 3.79
N HIS A 208 30.33 3.24 4.68
CA HIS A 208 30.24 3.67 6.08
C HIS A 208 31.48 3.26 6.87
N PHE A 209 31.94 2.02 6.70
CA PHE A 209 33.13 1.50 7.37
C PHE A 209 34.44 2.00 6.75
N SER A 210 34.47 2.41 5.48
CA SER A 210 35.64 3.06 4.87
C SER A 210 35.95 4.44 5.46
N LYS A 211 35.03 5.03 6.23
CA LYS A 211 35.23 6.30 6.95
C LYS A 211 35.78 6.13 8.38
N ASN A 212 36.37 4.97 8.70
CA ASN A 212 37.11 4.67 9.95
C ASN A 212 36.29 4.58 11.25
N ASN A 213 35.00 4.25 11.17
CA ASN A 213 34.22 3.87 12.36
C ASN A 213 34.37 2.36 12.62
N SER A 214 35.02 1.97 13.72
CA SER A 214 35.29 0.56 14.08
C SER A 214 34.15 -0.12 14.84
N THR A 215 33.23 0.65 15.40
CA THR A 215 32.08 0.20 16.19
C THR A 215 30.79 0.72 15.60
N TYR A 216 29.88 -0.20 15.29
CA TYR A 216 28.55 0.12 14.81
C TYR A 216 27.62 0.17 16.02
N GLN A 217 27.19 1.37 16.41
CA GLN A 217 26.17 1.50 17.46
C GLN A 217 24.82 1.01 16.94
N VAL A 218 24.13 0.23 17.77
CA VAL A 218 22.82 -0.37 17.49
C VAL A 218 21.80 0.67 16.99
N ASP A 219 21.86 1.88 17.55
CA ASP A 219 20.98 2.98 17.17
C ASP A 219 21.13 3.43 15.71
N ASN A 220 22.29 3.20 15.11
CA ASN A 220 22.52 3.48 13.69
C ASN A 220 22.07 2.32 12.80
N ALA A 221 22.03 1.09 13.32
CA ALA A 221 21.71 -0.12 12.56
C ALA A 221 20.28 -0.14 12.04
N TYR A 222 19.30 0.07 12.92
CA TYR A 222 17.90 0.05 12.53
C TYR A 222 17.54 1.28 11.69
N LYS A 223 18.15 2.45 11.93
CA LYS A 223 17.90 3.67 11.15
C LYS A 223 18.35 3.53 9.71
N ILE A 224 19.51 2.90 9.49
CA ILE A 224 20.00 2.62 8.15
C ILE A 224 19.10 1.60 7.45
N ALA A 225 18.64 0.57 8.17
CA ALA A 225 17.69 -0.41 7.63
C ALA A 225 16.34 0.23 7.26
N SER A 226 15.77 1.07 8.13
CA SER A 226 14.51 1.78 7.88
C SER A 226 14.62 2.78 6.74
N ASP A 227 15.68 3.58 6.68
CA ASP A 227 15.93 4.53 5.59
C ASP A 227 16.04 3.81 4.23
N ARG A 228 16.67 2.64 4.20
CA ARG A 228 16.88 1.86 2.97
C ARG A 228 15.60 1.20 2.49
N ILE A 229 14.86 0.55 3.39
CA ILE A 229 13.53 0.00 3.07
C ILE A 229 12.62 1.14 2.58
N SER A 230 12.64 2.28 3.26
CA SER A 230 11.88 3.47 2.85
C SER A 230 12.22 3.93 1.43
N LYS A 231 13.50 4.05 1.07
CA LYS A 231 13.92 4.42 -0.29
C LYS A 231 13.48 3.39 -1.33
N ALA A 232 13.69 2.11 -1.08
CA ALA A 232 13.31 1.04 -2.01
C ALA A 232 11.79 0.99 -2.24
N LEU A 233 11.00 1.23 -1.18
CA LEU A 233 9.54 1.34 -1.27
C LEU A 233 9.11 2.59 -2.06
N LEU A 234 9.81 3.71 -1.89
CA LEU A 234 9.54 4.95 -2.64
C LEU A 234 9.85 4.83 -4.13
N GLU A 235 10.93 4.16 -4.51
CA GLU A 235 11.22 3.88 -5.93
C GLU A 235 10.12 3.02 -6.58
N GLN A 236 9.48 2.16 -5.80
CA GLN A 236 8.37 1.33 -6.26
C GLN A 236 7.01 2.04 -6.21
N SER A 237 6.92 3.27 -5.66
CA SER A 237 5.65 4.00 -5.50
C SER A 237 4.87 4.20 -6.81
N GLY A 238 5.58 4.34 -7.95
CA GLY A 238 4.94 4.42 -9.28
C GLY A 238 4.13 3.17 -9.64
N ARG A 239 4.49 1.99 -9.12
CA ARG A 239 3.71 0.76 -9.31
C ARG A 239 2.34 0.84 -8.66
N ILE A 240 2.21 1.54 -7.53
CA ILE A 240 0.93 1.72 -6.85
C ILE A 240 -0.05 2.49 -7.71
N ILE A 241 0.43 3.50 -8.45
CA ILE A 241 -0.43 4.26 -9.38
C ILE A 241 -1.00 3.33 -10.44
N ILE A 242 -0.17 2.45 -11.02
CA ILE A 242 -0.60 1.51 -12.06
C ILE A 242 -1.57 0.47 -11.49
N VAL A 243 -1.19 -0.23 -10.41
CA VAL A 243 -2.00 -1.27 -9.79
C VAL A 243 -3.32 -0.69 -9.26
N GLY A 244 -3.27 0.47 -8.60
CA GLY A 244 -4.44 1.20 -8.13
C GLY A 244 -5.36 1.62 -9.27
N SER A 245 -4.81 2.09 -10.39
CA SER A 245 -5.60 2.46 -11.57
C SER A 245 -6.33 1.25 -12.15
N ILE A 246 -5.63 0.12 -12.30
CA ILE A 246 -6.22 -1.14 -12.77
C ILE A 246 -7.33 -1.59 -11.82
N PHE A 247 -7.08 -1.57 -10.51
CA PHE A 247 -8.04 -1.99 -9.50
C PHE A 247 -9.31 -1.13 -9.51
N VAL A 248 -9.16 0.21 -9.54
CA VAL A 248 -10.29 1.15 -9.64
C VAL A 248 -11.06 0.91 -10.94
N PHE A 249 -10.37 0.76 -12.07
CA PHE A 249 -10.99 0.54 -13.37
C PHE A 249 -11.77 -0.78 -13.44
N VAL A 250 -11.18 -1.88 -12.99
CA VAL A 250 -11.84 -3.20 -12.97
C VAL A 250 -13.05 -3.19 -12.04
N THR A 251 -12.92 -2.60 -10.85
CA THR A 251 -14.02 -2.49 -9.89
C THR A 251 -15.17 -1.66 -10.47
N TRP A 252 -14.86 -0.52 -11.08
CA TRP A 252 -15.84 0.30 -11.78
C TRP A 252 -16.53 -0.49 -12.90
N LEU A 253 -15.78 -1.21 -13.72
CA LEU A 253 -16.29 -2.00 -14.85
C LEU A 253 -17.27 -3.09 -14.36
N LEU A 254 -16.92 -3.83 -13.31
CA LEU A 254 -17.80 -4.83 -12.70
C LEU A 254 -19.12 -4.23 -12.22
N ILE A 255 -19.06 -3.08 -11.55
CA ILE A 255 -20.26 -2.37 -11.09
C ILE A 255 -21.12 -1.95 -12.29
N GLN A 256 -20.52 -1.40 -13.36
CA GLN A 256 -21.26 -0.99 -14.55
C GLN A 256 -21.91 -2.19 -15.26
N ILE A 257 -21.24 -3.34 -15.34
CA ILE A 257 -21.82 -4.57 -15.90
C ILE A 257 -23.08 -4.96 -15.11
N ILE A 258 -23.01 -4.93 -13.78
CA ILE A 258 -24.16 -5.27 -12.92
C ILE A 258 -25.32 -4.30 -13.18
N VAL A 259 -25.04 -2.99 -13.20
CA VAL A 259 -26.05 -1.96 -13.47
C VAL A 259 -26.70 -2.17 -14.83
N ILE A 260 -25.91 -2.31 -15.89
CA ILE A 260 -26.40 -2.50 -17.26
C ILE A 260 -27.20 -3.80 -17.38
N GLY A 261 -26.70 -4.89 -16.76
CA GLY A 261 -27.37 -6.18 -16.73
C GLY A 261 -28.74 -6.10 -16.06
N LEU A 262 -28.82 -5.46 -14.89
CA LEU A 262 -30.09 -5.26 -14.17
C LEU A 262 -31.10 -4.44 -14.97
N ILE A 263 -30.68 -3.32 -15.57
CA ILE A 263 -31.60 -2.49 -16.36
C ILE A 263 -32.05 -3.24 -17.63
N SER A 264 -31.12 -3.93 -18.30
CA SER A 264 -31.44 -4.70 -19.51
C SER A 264 -32.40 -5.85 -19.20
N TRP A 265 -32.23 -6.52 -18.06
CA TRP A 265 -33.14 -7.55 -17.57
C TRP A 265 -34.55 -7.00 -17.31
N ILE A 266 -34.66 -5.85 -16.64
CA ILE A 266 -35.95 -5.19 -16.40
C ILE A 266 -36.63 -4.81 -17.73
N ALA A 267 -35.86 -4.28 -18.68
CA ALA A 267 -36.36 -3.90 -19.99
C ALA A 267 -36.85 -5.11 -20.81
N LEU A 268 -36.16 -6.26 -20.74
CA LEU A 268 -36.58 -7.51 -21.37
C LEU A 268 -37.82 -8.10 -20.71
N ARG A 269 -37.91 -8.06 -19.38
CA ARG A 269 -39.07 -8.54 -18.63
C ARG A 269 -40.34 -7.76 -19.01
N SER A 270 -40.22 -6.44 -19.16
CA SER A 270 -41.31 -5.59 -19.65
C SER A 270 -41.85 -6.03 -21.02
N ILE A 271 -40.98 -6.47 -21.95
CA ILE A 271 -41.43 -7.03 -23.25
C ILE A 271 -42.25 -8.29 -23.03
N LYS A 272 -41.76 -9.22 -22.18
CA LYS A 272 -42.44 -10.51 -21.92
C LYS A 272 -43.82 -10.31 -21.30
N GLU A 273 -43.95 -9.39 -20.35
CA GLU A 273 -45.24 -9.11 -19.69
C GLU A 273 -46.24 -8.47 -20.66
N ASN A 274 -45.80 -7.52 -21.50
CA ASN A 274 -46.65 -6.90 -22.52
C ASN A 274 -47.09 -7.89 -23.62
N PHE A 275 -46.21 -8.82 -24.04
CA PHE A 275 -46.57 -9.89 -24.98
C PHE A 275 -47.54 -10.91 -24.39
N GLY A 276 -47.41 -11.23 -23.10
CA GLY A 276 -48.32 -12.13 -22.39
C GLY A 276 -49.73 -11.56 -22.26
N ALA A 277 -49.85 -10.26 -21.96
CA ALA A 277 -51.12 -9.55 -21.91
C ALA A 277 -51.83 -9.52 -23.27
N PHE A 278 -51.08 -9.34 -24.37
CA PHE A 278 -51.65 -9.33 -25.73
C PHE A 278 -52.14 -10.71 -26.20
N LYS A 279 -51.62 -11.81 -25.64
CA LYS A 279 -52.10 -13.18 -25.92
C LYS A 279 -53.34 -13.58 -25.12
N ALA A 280 -53.64 -12.85 -24.05
CA ALA A 280 -54.78 -13.14 -23.16
C ALA A 280 -56.05 -12.36 -23.53
N VAL A 281 -55.97 -11.47 -24.52
CA VAL A 281 -57.09 -10.75 -25.14
C VAL A 281 -57.44 -11.42 -26.46
#